data_AF-A0A2A3VPV8-F1
#
_entry.id   AF-A0A2A3VPV8-F1
#
_cell.length_a   1.000
_cell.length_b   1.000
_cell.length_c   1.000
_cell.angle_alpha   90.00
_cell.angle_beta   90.00
_cell.angle_gamma   90.00
#
_symmetry.space_group_name_H-M   'P 1'
#
loop_
_entity.id
_entity.type
_entity.pdbx_description
1 polymer ?
#
loop_
_entity_poly.entity_id
_entity_poly.type
_entity_poly.pdbx_seq_one_letter_code
_entity_poly.pdbx_strand_id
1 'polypeptide(L)'
;MISSDSEAAWVERQVQRYGPLMGGPVLRGLLGFRTAAAFQKARQSGEIGAKVFPISGRQGMFALTEDVCQWVLEQRRRAAQPSQAMDGTGGEP
;
A
#
# COMPACT_ATOMS: atom_id res chain seq x y z
N MET A 1 8.50 -21.68 -2.43
CA MET A 1 9.00 -20.42 -3.01
C MET A 1 8.20 -20.04 -4.28
N ILE A 2 6.86 -19.96 -4.22
CA ILE A 2 6.03 -19.71 -5.43
C ILE A 2 5.48 -18.27 -5.45
N SER A 3 5.57 -17.52 -4.34
CA SER A 3 4.85 -16.23 -4.22
C SER A 3 5.53 -15.03 -4.90
N SER A 4 6.85 -15.08 -5.16
CA SER A 4 7.60 -13.87 -5.57
C SER A 4 7.43 -13.50 -7.05
N ASP A 5 7.23 -14.47 -7.93
CA ASP A 5 7.14 -14.27 -9.39
C ASP A 5 5.81 -13.63 -9.80
N SER A 6 4.71 -14.09 -9.18
CA SER A 6 3.37 -13.53 -9.44
C SER A 6 3.20 -12.10 -8.92
N GLU A 7 3.93 -11.73 -7.85
CA GLU A 7 3.93 -10.37 -7.30
C GLU A 7 4.66 -9.39 -8.23
N ALA A 8 5.82 -9.78 -8.75
CA ALA A 8 6.57 -8.98 -9.72
C ALA A 8 5.77 -8.76 -11.01
N ALA A 9 5.16 -9.81 -11.56
CA ALA A 9 4.29 -9.70 -12.74
C ALA A 9 3.07 -8.80 -12.49
N TRP A 10 2.52 -8.78 -11.27
CA TRP A 10 1.44 -7.89 -10.91
C TRP A 10 1.89 -6.42 -10.86
N VAL A 11 3.04 -6.13 -10.25
CA VAL A 11 3.64 -4.79 -10.21
C VAL A 11 3.87 -4.29 -11.63
N GLU A 12 4.51 -5.09 -12.49
CA GLU A 12 4.79 -4.72 -13.87
C GLU A 12 3.51 -4.38 -14.64
N ARG A 13 2.44 -5.16 -14.45
CA ARG A 13 1.14 -4.87 -15.07
C ARG A 13 0.55 -3.54 -14.60
N GLN A 14 0.73 -3.17 -13.32
CA GLN A 14 0.29 -1.85 -12.85
C GLN A 14 1.15 -0.72 -13.44
N VAL A 15 2.47 -0.92 -13.56
CA VAL A 15 3.38 0.04 -14.20
C VAL A 15 3.00 0.24 -15.67
N GLN A 16 2.73 -0.83 -16.41
CA GLN A 16 2.29 -0.75 -17.81
C GLN A 16 0.94 -0.05 -17.95
N ARG A 17 0.02 -0.23 -17.00
CA ARG A 17 -1.33 0.35 -17.04
C ARG A 17 -1.38 1.83 -16.66
N TYR A 18 -0.66 2.22 -15.62
CA TYR A 18 -0.74 3.56 -15.02
C TYR A 18 0.51 4.42 -15.26
N GLY A 19 1.58 3.81 -15.80
CA GLY A 19 2.90 4.42 -15.92
C GLY A 19 3.76 4.21 -14.68
N PRO A 20 5.00 4.72 -14.67
CA PRO A 20 5.91 4.61 -13.53
C PRO A 20 5.51 5.50 -12.34
N LEU A 21 4.65 6.49 -12.58
CA LEU A 21 4.24 7.48 -11.59
C LEU A 21 2.71 7.56 -11.50
N MET A 22 2.17 7.33 -10.30
CA MET A 22 0.76 7.50 -10.00
C MET A 22 0.50 8.76 -9.20
N GLY A 23 -0.64 9.40 -9.45
CA GLY A 23 -1.10 10.53 -8.66
C GLY A 23 -2.62 10.61 -8.57
N GLY A 24 -3.09 11.46 -7.67
CA GLY A 24 -4.49 11.87 -7.60
C GLY A 24 -5.48 10.71 -7.35
N PRO A 25 -6.52 10.53 -8.20
CA PRO A 25 -7.55 9.51 -7.98
C PRO A 25 -7.04 8.07 -8.18
N VAL A 26 -6.10 7.85 -9.09
CA VAL A 26 -5.55 6.51 -9.37
C VAL A 26 -4.79 5.98 -8.16
N LEU A 27 -3.91 6.81 -7.58
CA LEU A 27 -3.18 6.48 -6.35
C LEU A 27 -4.12 6.09 -5.21
N ARG A 28 -5.18 6.88 -5.00
CA ARG A 28 -6.17 6.62 -3.94
C ARG A 28 -6.94 5.33 -4.18
N GLY A 29 -7.36 5.10 -5.43
CA GLY A 29 -8.08 3.88 -5.81
C GLY A 29 -7.23 2.63 -5.61
N LEU A 30 -5.95 2.67 -5.98
CA LEU A 30 -5.05 1.52 -5.82
C LEU A 30 -4.79 1.18 -4.34
N LEU A 31 -4.73 2.19 -3.48
CA LEU A 31 -4.60 2.03 -2.03
C LEU A 31 -5.91 1.60 -1.33
N GLY A 32 -7.02 1.47 -2.06
CA GLY A 32 -8.32 1.10 -1.52
C GLY A 32 -9.09 2.24 -0.85
N PHE A 33 -8.65 3.50 -1.00
CA PHE A 33 -9.34 4.65 -0.41
C PHE A 33 -10.40 5.20 -1.37
N ARG A 34 -11.65 5.18 -0.89
CA ARG A 34 -12.80 5.68 -1.65
C ARG A 34 -12.88 7.21 -1.75
N THR A 35 -12.29 7.93 -0.79
CA THR A 35 -12.32 9.40 -0.72
C THR A 35 -10.94 10.01 -0.53
N ALA A 36 -10.78 11.27 -0.96
CA ALA A 36 -9.55 12.03 -0.72
C ALA A 36 -9.29 12.25 0.78
N ALA A 37 -10.36 12.47 1.55
CA ALA A 37 -10.26 12.70 3.00
C ALA A 37 -9.73 11.47 3.75
N ALA A 38 -10.19 10.25 3.39
CA ALA A 38 -9.69 9.02 4.00
C ALA A 38 -8.21 8.80 3.70
N PHE A 39 -7.80 9.00 2.44
CA PHE A 39 -6.38 8.95 2.05
C PHE A 39 -5.54 10.00 2.81
N GLN A 40 -6.04 11.22 2.92
CA GLN A 40 -5.33 12.28 3.63
C GLN A 40 -5.19 11.98 5.12
N LYS A 41 -6.23 11.42 5.75
CA LYS A 41 -6.20 10.98 7.15
C LYS A 41 -5.16 9.87 7.36
N ALA A 42 -5.20 8.81 6.56
CA ALA A 42 -4.24 7.70 6.64
C ALA A 42 -2.79 8.15 6.38
N ARG A 43 -2.60 9.16 5.51
CA ARG A 43 -1.29 9.78 5.31
C ARG A 43 -0.83 10.57 6.53
N GLN A 44 -1.73 11.34 7.15
CA GLN A 44 -1.41 12.14 8.34
C GLN A 44 -1.17 11.27 9.57
N SER A 45 -1.84 10.11 9.69
CA SER A 45 -1.61 9.14 10.75
C SER A 45 -0.37 8.26 10.53
N GLY A 46 0.28 8.35 9.36
CA GLY A 46 1.47 7.55 9.04
C GLY A 46 1.17 6.08 8.72
N GLU A 47 -0.10 5.73 8.47
CA GLU A 47 -0.51 4.37 8.11
C GLU A 47 -0.08 3.99 6.69
N ILE A 48 0.06 5.00 5.82
CA ILE A 48 0.56 4.82 4.45
C ILE A 48 2.09 4.78 4.48
N GLY A 49 2.63 3.56 4.43
CA GLY A 49 4.07 3.31 4.29
C GLY A 49 4.59 3.45 2.85
N ALA A 50 3.72 3.68 1.87
CA ALA A 50 4.13 4.00 0.50
C ALA A 50 4.78 5.38 0.45
N LYS A 51 5.87 5.53 -0.33
CA LYS A 51 6.57 6.81 -0.50
C LYS A 51 5.75 7.76 -1.38
N VAL A 52 4.95 8.60 -0.72
CA VAL A 52 4.16 9.64 -1.37
C VAL A 52 4.90 10.97 -1.28
N PHE A 53 5.09 11.64 -2.41
CA PHE A 53 5.78 12.92 -2.52
C PHE A 53 5.01 13.94 -3.37
N PRO A 54 5.10 15.24 -3.04
CA PRO A 54 4.64 16.29 -3.92
C PRO A 54 5.64 16.51 -5.07
N ILE A 55 5.14 16.94 -6.23
CA ILE A 55 5.98 17.35 -7.35
C ILE A 55 5.82 18.85 -7.53
N SER A 56 6.93 19.58 -7.55
CA SER A 56 6.90 21.04 -7.76
C SER A 56 6.21 21.39 -9.08
N GLY A 57 5.30 22.35 -9.05
CA GLY A 57 4.51 22.74 -10.22
C GLY A 57 3.31 21.84 -10.54
N ARG A 58 3.02 20.80 -9.74
CA ARG A 58 1.82 19.97 -9.90
C ARG A 58 1.01 19.91 -8.60
N GLN A 59 -0.29 20.17 -8.72
CA GLN A 59 -1.22 20.04 -7.60
C GLN A 59 -1.47 18.57 -7.28
N GLY A 60 -1.34 18.22 -6.00
CA GLY A 60 -1.64 16.88 -5.49
C GLY A 60 -0.41 16.08 -5.07
N MET A 61 -0.66 14.80 -4.82
CA MET A 61 0.33 13.85 -4.31
C MET A 61 0.62 12.79 -5.36
N PHE A 62 1.89 12.42 -5.45
CA PHE A 62 2.39 11.43 -6.38
C PHE A 62 3.15 10.35 -5.63
N ALA A 63 3.21 9.16 -6.20
CA ALA A 63 4.02 8.06 -5.72
C ALA A 63 4.46 7.23 -6.91
N LEU A 64 5.59 6.54 -6.77
CA LEU A 64 5.98 5.55 -7.78
C LEU A 64 5.01 4.38 -7.74
N THR A 65 4.61 3.93 -8.92
CA THR A 65 3.69 2.78 -9.05
C THR A 65 4.23 1.56 -8.31
N GLU A 66 5.52 1.31 -8.46
CA GLU A 66 6.22 0.22 -7.80
C GLU A 66 6.16 0.34 -6.27
N ASP A 67 6.44 1.52 -5.71
CA ASP A 67 6.38 1.76 -4.26
C ASP A 67 4.99 1.50 -3.69
N VAL A 68 3.94 1.93 -4.40
CA VAL A 68 2.55 1.70 -3.99
C VAL A 68 2.21 0.22 -4.05
N CYS A 69 2.59 -0.45 -5.14
CA CYS A 69 2.37 -1.89 -5.30
C CYS A 69 3.08 -2.69 -4.21
N GLN A 70 4.34 -2.38 -3.91
CA GLN A 70 5.11 -3.02 -2.84
C GLN A 70 4.42 -2.86 -1.48
N TRP A 71 3.91 -1.66 -1.19
CA TRP A 71 3.17 -1.42 0.06
C TRP A 71 1.89 -2.26 0.13
N VAL A 72 1.10 -2.35 -0.96
CA VAL A 72 -0.11 -3.17 -1.00
C VAL A 72 0.21 -4.65 -0.79
N LEU A 73 1.27 -5.16 -1.43
CA LEU A 73 1.73 -6.53 -1.24
C LEU A 73 2.17 -6.80 0.20
N GLU A 74 2.85 -5.84 0.82
CA GLU A 74 3.23 -5.92 2.23
C GLU A 74 2.00 -5.97 3.15
N GLN A 75 0.97 -5.15 2.90
CA GLN A 75 -0.30 -5.21 3.64
C GLN A 75 -0.96 -6.59 3.49
N ARG A 76 -0.96 -7.16 2.27
CA ARG A 76 -1.48 -8.50 2.02
C ARG A 76 -0.70 -9.57 2.81
N ARG A 77 0.63 -9.48 2.87
CA ARG A 77 1.47 -10.42 3.64
C ARG A 77 1.23 -10.29 5.15
N ARG A 78 1.04 -9.08 5.66
CA ARG A 78 0.68 -8.84 7.06
C ARG A 78 -0.69 -9.42 7.40
N ALA A 79 -1.69 -9.22 6.53
CA ALA A 79 -3.01 -9.81 6.70
C ALA A 79 -3.00 -11.34 6.59
N ALA A 80 -2.13 -11.90 5.75
CA ALA A 80 -1.95 -13.35 5.58
C ALA A 80 -1.14 -14.01 6.70
N GLN A 81 -0.51 -13.23 7.58
CA GLN A 81 0.08 -13.71 8.84
C GLN A 81 -0.96 -13.50 9.95
N PRO A 82 -1.88 -14.47 10.18
CA PRO A 82 -2.71 -14.41 11.37
C PRO A 82 -1.79 -14.47 12.58
N SER A 83 -2.07 -13.58 13.54
CA SER A 83 -1.52 -13.54 14.89
C SER A 83 -1.03 -14.91 15.39
N GLN A 84 0.28 -15.14 15.32
CA GLN A 84 0.93 -16.31 15.93
C GLN A 84 1.47 -15.96 17.33
N ALA A 85 0.79 -15.05 18.04
CA ALA A 85 1.21 -14.56 19.34
C ALA A 85 0.01 -14.19 20.23
N MET A 86 -0.87 -15.14 20.53
CA MET A 86 -1.64 -15.20 21.77
C MET A 86 -2.00 -16.66 22.11
N ASP A 87 -0.97 -17.49 22.32
CA ASP A 87 -1.08 -18.70 23.14
C ASP A 87 -0.04 -18.56 24.26
N GLY A 88 -0.52 -18.07 25.40
CA GLY A 88 0.28 -17.76 26.58
C GLY A 88 -0.64 -17.59 27.79
N THR A 89 -1.33 -18.67 28.12
CA THR A 89 -1.80 -19.06 29.46
C THR A 89 -2.54 -18.01 30.28
N GLY A 90 -3.87 -18.04 30.18
CA GLY A 90 -4.71 -17.80 31.35
C GLY A 90 -4.45 -18.89 32.39
N GLY A 91 -4.09 -18.46 33.59
CA GLY A 91 -3.86 -19.30 34.76
C GLY A 91 -3.81 -18.45 36.02
N GLU A 92 -4.88 -17.69 36.27
CA GLU A 92 -5.33 -17.36 37.62
C GLU A 92 -6.40 -18.41 38.01
N PRO A 93 -6.64 -18.72 39.29
CA PRO A 93 -6.53 -17.84 40.48
C PRO A 93 -5.41 -18.18 41.47
#